data_AF-A0A929XDP0-F1
#
_entry.id   AF-A0A929XDP0-F1
#
_cell.length_a   1.000
_cell.length_b   1.000
_cell.length_c   1.000
_cell.angle_alpha   90.00
_cell.angle_beta   90.00
_cell.angle_gamma   90.00
#
_symmetry.space_group_name_H-M   'P 1'
#
loop_
_entity.id
_entity.type
_entity.pdbx_description
1 polymer ?
#
loop_
_entity_poly.entity_id
_entity_poly.type
_entity_poly.pdbx_seq_one_letter_code
_entity_poly.pdbx_strand_id
1 'polypeptide(L)'
;MNLESRFYTDVSKYEPEIMLGMTNRQLKMVALSIPGILLMVLEMLFLPEIVAYLFAFLTAGLMVAPPILSYLGKMQQFKKDIEFYLVDQDRIYKVEQIRRYEPSEFIQKKSVKETDRI
;
A
#
# COMPACT_ATOMS: atom_id res chain seq x y z
N MET A 1 -2.41 27.66 -1.72
CA MET A 1 -1.76 26.37 -2.07
C MET A 1 -2.42 25.32 -1.21
N ASN A 2 -3.21 24.41 -1.82
CA ASN A 2 -4.06 23.48 -1.10
C ASN A 2 -3.22 22.54 -0.23
N LEU A 3 -3.43 22.61 1.09
CA LEU A 3 -3.06 21.54 2.02
C LEU A 3 -3.95 20.33 1.71
N GLU A 4 -3.58 19.57 0.69
CA GLU A 4 -4.10 18.22 0.50
C GLU A 4 -3.46 17.34 1.58
N SER A 5 -3.95 17.44 2.81
CA SER A 5 -3.77 16.37 3.79
C SER A 5 -4.43 15.14 3.20
N ARG A 6 -3.65 14.26 2.58
CA ARG A 6 -4.10 12.92 2.21
C ARG A 6 -4.23 12.13 3.50
N PHE A 7 -5.31 12.38 4.23
CA PHE A 7 -5.82 11.40 5.18
C PHE A 7 -6.18 10.19 4.32
N TYR A 8 -5.34 9.16 4.37
CA TYR A 8 -5.76 7.83 3.97
C TYR A 8 -6.86 7.44 4.95
N THR A 9 -8.10 7.81 4.62
CA THR A 9 -9.27 7.14 5.18
C THR A 9 -9.03 5.67 4.87
N ASP A 10 -8.74 4.89 5.91
CA ASP A 10 -8.49 3.46 5.85
C ASP A 10 -9.83 2.74 5.55
N VAL A 11 -10.47 3.09 4.44
CA VAL A 11 -11.58 2.35 3.84
C VAL A 11 -11.08 1.07 3.16
N SER A 12 -9.75 0.89 3.06
CA SER A 12 -9.12 -0.37 2.64
C SER A 12 -9.45 -1.56 3.54
N LYS A 13 -9.94 -1.35 4.76
CA LYS A 13 -10.34 -2.43 5.67
C LYS A 13 -11.69 -3.07 5.35
N TYR A 14 -12.52 -2.45 4.51
CA TYR A 14 -13.82 -2.99 4.11
C TYR A 14 -13.90 -3.07 2.59
N GLU A 15 -13.11 -3.97 1.98
CA GLU A 15 -13.46 -4.42 0.63
C GLU A 15 -14.65 -5.37 0.74
N PRO A 16 -15.79 -5.06 0.10
CA PRO A 16 -16.92 -5.97 0.10
C PRO A 16 -16.52 -7.29 -0.54
N GLU A 17 -16.95 -8.38 0.07
CA GLU A 17 -16.89 -9.71 -0.53
C GLU A 17 -17.85 -9.73 -1.73
N ILE A 18 -17.38 -10.25 -2.86
CA ILE A 18 -18.13 -10.19 -4.12
C ILE A 18 -18.60 -11.57 -4.51
N MET A 19 -17.71 -12.56 -4.44
CA MET A 19 -18.02 -13.91 -4.90
C MET A 19 -17.26 -14.91 -4.06
N LEU A 20 -17.96 -15.92 -3.54
CA LEU A 20 -17.38 -17.02 -2.74
C LEU A 20 -16.59 -16.54 -1.49
N GLY A 21 -16.99 -15.42 -0.89
CA GLY A 21 -16.28 -14.84 0.25
C GLY A 21 -14.94 -14.17 -0.12
N MET A 22 -14.66 -13.98 -1.41
CA MET A 22 -13.45 -13.32 -1.88
C MET A 22 -13.70 -11.84 -2.20
N THR A 23 -12.73 -11.01 -1.84
CA THR A 23 -12.66 -9.60 -2.25
C THR A 23 -12.24 -9.48 -3.72
N ASN A 24 -12.53 -8.32 -4.33
CA ASN A 24 -12.11 -8.02 -5.70
C ASN A 24 -10.60 -8.20 -5.92
N ARG A 25 -9.79 -7.83 -4.93
CA ARG A 25 -8.33 -7.96 -5.01
C ARG A 25 -7.87 -9.42 -4.93
N GLN A 26 -8.52 -10.25 -4.12
CA GLN A 26 -8.26 -11.69 -4.09
C GLN A 26 -8.62 -12.35 -5.41
N LEU A 27 -9.78 -12.01 -6.00
CA LEU A 27 -10.19 -12.53 -7.30
C LEU A 27 -9.19 -12.16 -8.40
N LYS A 28 -8.71 -10.91 -8.41
CA LYS A 28 -7.66 -10.47 -9.35
C LYS A 28 -6.35 -11.22 -9.14
N MET A 29 -5.94 -11.43 -7.89
CA MET A 29 -4.74 -12.21 -7.57
C MET A 29 -4.84 -13.63 -8.12
N VAL A 30 -5.96 -14.32 -7.86
CA VAL A 30 -6.20 -15.68 -8.35
C VAL A 30 -6.19 -15.69 -9.88
N ALA A 31 -6.97 -14.81 -10.52
CA ALA A 31 -7.06 -14.73 -11.98
C ALA A 31 -5.70 -14.51 -12.64
N LEU A 32 -4.87 -13.62 -12.09
CA LEU A 32 -3.54 -13.32 -12.62
C LEU A 32 -2.50 -14.42 -12.33
N SER A 33 -2.73 -15.25 -11.32
CA SER A 33 -1.82 -16.37 -10.97
C SER A 33 -2.06 -17.61 -11.82
N ILE A 34 -3.28 -17.80 -12.36
CA ILE A 34 -3.67 -19.00 -13.14
C ILE A 34 -2.70 -19.29 -14.31
N PRO A 35 -2.32 -18.33 -15.16
CA PRO A 35 -1.41 -18.62 -16.29
C PRO A 35 -0.05 -19.15 -15.84
N GLY A 36 0.51 -18.60 -14.76
CA GLY A 36 1.78 -19.06 -14.20
C GLY A 36 1.67 -20.48 -13.62
N ILE A 37 0.56 -20.78 -12.94
CA ILE A 37 0.29 -22.13 -12.42
C ILE A 37 0.17 -23.16 -13.56
N LEU A 38 -0.56 -22.82 -14.62
CA LEU A 38 -0.67 -23.69 -15.79
C LEU A 38 0.67 -23.94 -16.47
N LEU A 39 1.50 -22.89 -16.60
CA LEU A 39 2.85 -23.02 -17.15
C LEU A 39 3.71 -23.98 -16.30
N MET A 40 3.68 -23.84 -14.97
CA MET A 40 4.44 -24.74 -14.08
C MET A 40 3.97 -26.20 -14.20
N VAL A 41 2.67 -26.44 -14.37
CA VAL A 41 2.16 -27.80 -14.59
C VAL A 41 2.68 -28.36 -15.92
N LEU A 42 2.71 -27.55 -16.98
CA LEU A 42 3.29 -27.95 -18.27
C LEU A 42 4.79 -28.23 -18.15
N GLU A 43 5.54 -27.39 -17.45
CA GLU A 43 6.98 -27.59 -17.20
C GLU A 43 7.23 -28.96 -16.54
N MET A 44 6.44 -29.31 -15.52
CA MET A 44 6.56 -30.60 -14.81
C MET A 44 6.21 -31.82 -15.68
N LEU A 45 5.32 -31.66 -16.66
CA LEU A 45 4.91 -32.77 -17.54
C LEU A 45 5.87 -32.99 -18.72
N PHE A 46 6.50 -31.93 -19.22
CA PHE A 46 7.26 -31.96 -20.47
C PHE A 46 8.78 -31.89 -20.29
N LEU A 47 9.29 -31.40 -19.16
CA LEU A 47 10.73 -31.25 -18.91
C LEU A 47 11.29 -32.38 -18.04
N PRO A 48 12.59 -32.71 -18.19
CA PRO A 48 13.31 -33.56 -17.24
C PRO A 48 13.29 -32.95 -15.84
N GLU A 49 13.20 -33.79 -14.81
CA GLU A 49 12.92 -33.42 -13.41
C GLU A 49 13.73 -32.21 -12.89
N ILE A 50 15.07 -32.23 -13.01
CA ILE A 50 15.92 -31.13 -12.52
C ILE A 50 15.64 -29.82 -13.28
N VAL A 51 15.40 -29.91 -14.59
CA VAL A 51 15.11 -28.76 -15.44
C VAL A 51 13.73 -28.22 -15.12
N ALA A 52 12.74 -29.10 -14.94
CA ALA A 52 11.38 -28.74 -14.56
C ALA A 52 11.36 -27.96 -13.24
N TYR A 53 12.10 -28.40 -12.22
CA TYR A 53 12.18 -27.67 -10.94
C TYR A 53 12.80 -26.29 -11.08
N LEU A 54 13.87 -26.15 -11.87
CA LEU A 54 14.51 -24.85 -12.11
C LEU A 54 13.56 -23.89 -12.82
N PHE A 55 12.89 -24.34 -13.87
CA PHE A 55 11.93 -23.51 -14.61
C PHE A 55 10.71 -23.19 -13.76
N ALA A 56 10.15 -24.14 -13.02
CA ALA A 56 9.02 -23.90 -12.13
C ALA A 56 9.36 -22.88 -11.04
N PHE A 57 10.58 -22.91 -10.50
CA PHE A 57 11.04 -21.90 -9.55
C PHE A 57 11.07 -20.50 -10.17
N LEU A 58 11.60 -20.36 -11.39
CA LEU A 58 11.63 -19.09 -12.11
C LEU A 58 10.21 -18.60 -12.45
N THR A 59 9.35 -19.48 -12.93
CA THR A 59 7.95 -19.20 -13.26
C THR A 59 7.17 -18.78 -12.02
N ALA A 60 7.37 -19.44 -10.88
CA ALA A 60 6.78 -19.03 -9.61
C ALA A 60 7.23 -17.61 -9.23
N GLY A 61 8.52 -17.31 -9.32
CA GLY A 61 9.07 -15.99 -8.99
C GLY A 61 8.59 -14.87 -9.91
N LEU A 62 8.44 -15.14 -11.21
CA LEU A 62 8.13 -14.12 -12.21
C LEU A 62 6.65 -13.95 -12.48
N MET A 63 5.84 -15.01 -12.39
CA MET A 63 4.43 -14.98 -12.80
C MET A 63 3.46 -15.14 -11.62
N VAL A 64 3.82 -15.91 -10.60
CA VAL A 64 2.92 -16.22 -9.47
C VAL A 64 3.16 -15.29 -8.27
N ALA A 65 4.42 -15.03 -7.93
CA ALA A 65 4.77 -14.19 -6.80
C ALA A 65 4.31 -12.72 -6.96
N PRO A 66 4.40 -12.06 -8.13
CA PRO A 66 4.01 -10.65 -8.24
C PRO A 66 2.53 -10.38 -7.97
N PRO A 67 1.56 -11.17 -8.51
CA PRO A 67 0.15 -11.04 -8.12
C PRO A 67 -0.08 -11.17 -6.60
N ILE A 68 0.58 -12.13 -5.95
CA ILE A 68 0.46 -12.36 -4.50
C ILE A 68 1.03 -11.18 -3.70
N LEU A 69 2.22 -10.72 -4.07
CA LEU A 69 2.88 -9.59 -3.40
C LEU A 69 2.12 -8.27 -3.61
N SER A 70 1.47 -8.11 -4.76
CA SER A 70 0.57 -6.97 -5.03
C SER A 70 -0.68 -7.03 -4.16
N TYR A 71 -1.28 -8.22 -3.99
CA TYR A 71 -2.40 -8.42 -3.06
C TYR A 71 -2.02 -8.08 -1.62
N LEU A 72 -0.88 -8.57 -1.14
CA LEU A 72 -0.37 -8.29 0.21
C LEU A 72 0.05 -6.82 0.42
N GLY A 73 -0.02 -5.98 -0.62
CA GLY A 73 0.42 -4.58 -0.56
C GLY A 73 1.94 -4.40 -0.44
N LYS A 74 2.71 -5.49 -0.48
CA LYS A 74 4.18 -5.45 -0.40
C LYS A 74 4.80 -4.79 -1.64
N MET A 75 4.15 -4.85 -2.80
CA MET A 75 4.62 -4.13 -3.99
C MET A 75 4.46 -2.63 -3.89
N GLN A 76 3.38 -2.13 -3.28
CA GLN A 76 3.29 -0.70 -2.97
C GLN A 76 4.35 -0.26 -1.96
N GLN A 77 4.62 -1.07 -0.93
CA GLN A 77 5.67 -0.76 0.06
C GLN A 77 7.04 -0.72 -0.60
N PHE A 78 7.40 -1.76 -1.37
CA PHE A 78 8.67 -1.81 -2.08
C PHE A 78 8.86 -0.63 -3.04
N LYS A 79 7.81 -0.25 -3.78
CA LYS A 79 7.87 0.92 -4.65
C LYS A 79 8.10 2.21 -3.86
N LYS A 80 7.41 2.38 -2.73
CA LYS A 80 7.59 3.55 -1.84
C LYS A 80 8.99 3.58 -1.22
N ASP A 81 9.53 2.43 -0.83
CA ASP A 81 10.87 2.34 -0.26
C ASP A 81 11.91 2.71 -1.32
N ILE A 82 11.80 2.16 -2.53
CA ILE A 82 12.66 2.54 -3.66
C ILE A 82 12.56 4.04 -3.95
N GLU A 83 11.34 4.57 -4.04
CA GLU A 83 11.11 6.00 -4.28
C GLU A 83 11.74 6.85 -3.18
N PHE A 84 11.60 6.45 -1.92
CA PHE A 84 12.20 7.11 -0.77
C PHE A 84 13.73 7.12 -0.80
N TYR A 85 14.37 6.05 -1.29
CA TYR A 85 15.83 5.95 -1.38
C TYR A 85 16.42 6.59 -2.65
N LEU A 86 15.68 6.63 -3.76
CA LEU A 86 16.13 7.17 -5.04
C LEU A 86 15.81 8.65 -5.23
N VAL A 87 14.72 9.15 -4.66
CA VAL A 87 14.38 10.57 -4.69
C VAL A 87 15.19 11.25 -3.60
N ASP A 88 16.01 12.23 -4.00
CA ASP A 88 16.82 13.03 -3.09
C ASP A 88 15.91 13.60 -2.00
N GLN A 89 16.23 13.29 -0.75
CA GLN A 89 15.45 13.76 0.39
C GLN A 89 15.85 15.18 0.69
N ASP A 90 15.41 16.12 -0.14
CA ASP A 90 15.27 17.50 0.25
C ASP A 90 14.20 17.56 1.35
N ARG A 91 14.59 17.14 2.55
CA ARG A 91 13.89 17.44 3.80
C ARG A 91 14.10 18.91 4.05
N ILE A 92 13.41 19.73 3.26
CA ILE A 92 13.09 21.07 3.68
C ILE A 92 12.16 20.85 4.86
N TYR A 93 12.74 20.84 6.07
CA TYR A 93 12.00 21.11 7.27
C TYR A 93 11.37 22.48 7.02
N LYS A 94 10.14 22.47 6.53
CA LYS A 94 9.28 23.64 6.55
C LYS A 94 9.07 23.91 8.03
N VAL A 95 9.95 24.75 8.57
CA VAL A 95 9.69 25.51 9.78
C VAL A 95 8.61 26.52 9.39
N GLU A 96 7.41 26.02 9.04
CA GLU A 96 6.23 26.83 9.07
C GLU A 96 6.15 27.28 10.52
N GLN A 97 6.44 28.56 10.76
CA GLN A 97 6.28 29.18 12.05
C GLN A 97 4.89 28.77 12.54
N ILE A 98 4.85 27.99 13.62
CA ILE A 98 3.59 27.64 14.28
C ILE A 98 2.90 28.98 14.52
N ARG A 99 1.77 29.23 13.84
CA ARG A 99 1.04 30.48 13.94
C ARG A 99 0.69 30.67 15.41
N ARG A 100 1.29 31.67 16.05
CA ARG A 100 0.90 32.07 17.40
C ARG A 100 -0.43 32.79 17.29
N TYR A 101 -1.49 32.13 17.72
CA TYR A 101 -2.81 32.75 17.81
C TYR A 101 -2.80 33.76 18.96
N GLU A 102 -3.28 34.97 18.71
CA GLU A 102 -3.54 35.91 19.80
C GLU A 102 -4.85 35.52 20.51
N PRO A 103 -4.96 35.72 21.84
CA PRO A 103 -6.19 35.43 22.59
C PRO A 103 -7.43 36.15 22.02
N SER A 104 -7.22 37.28 21.35
CA SER A 104 -8.23 38.10 20.66
C SER A 104 -8.86 37.42 19.44
N GLU A 105 -8.19 36.42 18.85
CA GLU A 105 -8.69 35.67 17.68
C GLU A 105 -9.72 34.59 18.06
N PHE A 106 -9.93 34.34 19.35
CA PHE A 106 -10.89 33.35 19.84
C PHE A 106 -12.14 34.00 20.43
N ILE A 107 -13.32 33.61 19.94
CA ILE A 107 -14.61 34.00 20.52
C ILE A 107 -14.89 33.05 21.69
N GLN A 108 -14.63 33.48 22.93
CA GLN A 108 -14.95 32.70 24.12
C GLN A 108 -16.47 32.48 24.22
N LYS A 109 -16.90 31.21 24.23
CA LYS A 109 -18.25 30.85 24.65
C LYS A 109 -18.41 31.21 26.13
N LYS A 110 -19.53 31.87 26.47
CA LYS A 110 -19.84 32.42 27.81
C LYS A 110 -19.68 31.43 28.98
N SER A 111 -19.66 30.13 28.71
CA SER A 111 -19.62 29.06 29.72
C SER A 111 -18.25 28.41 29.93
N VAL A 112 -17.20 28.79 29.19
CA VAL A 112 -15.87 28.14 29.29
C VAL A 112 -14.78 29.20 29.44
N LYS A 113 -14.06 29.17 30.56
CA LYS A 113 -12.85 29.98 30.79
C LYS A 113 -11.62 29.07 30.64
N GLU A 114 -10.89 29.21 29.55
CA GLU A 114 -9.58 28.55 29.35
C GLU A 114 -8.44 29.52 29.68
N THR A 115 -8.43 30.08 30.88
CA THR A 115 -7.27 30.85 31.35
C THR A 115 -7.21 30.81 32.87
N ASP A 116 -6.25 30.06 33.41
CA ASP A 116 -5.78 30.31 34.77
C ASP A 116 -5.05 31.66 34.79
N ARG A 117 -5.36 32.48 35.79
CA ARG A 117 -4.75 33.80 35.99
C ARG A 117 -3.25 33.61 36.27
N ILE A 118 -2.43 34.40 35.57
CA ILE A 118 -0.99 34.58 35.82
C ILE A 118 -0.77 35.05 37.25
#